data_AF-A0AB73SZ81-F1
#
_entry.id   AF-A0AB73SZ81-F1
#
_cell.length_a   1.000
_cell.length_b   1.000
_cell.length_c   1.000
_cell.angle_alpha   90.00
_cell.angle_beta   90.00
_cell.angle_gamma   90.00
#
_symmetry.space_group_name_H-M   'P 1'
#
loop_
_entity.id
_entity.type
_entity.pdbx_description
1 polymer ?
#
loop_
_entity_poly.entity_id
_entity_poly.type
_entity_poly.pdbx_seq_one_letter_code
_entity_poly.pdbx_strand_id
1 'polypeptide(L)'
;MNMTELKELGAICLERITDGFDKYSYESRYMGSLEAADEIGRLWEERGKTGVYADFYYYVLSDESREKVDEILTDREREYLRQIGAGGQTEKDDIIFPLDETLLSIVTKLNAAGMLFSTIYFTGAAGERSTWWGNYKEEYIIFSDKEKRV
;
A
#
# COMPACT_ATOMS: atom_id res chain seq x y z
N MET A 1 7.08 10.71 -1.74
CA MET A 1 6.84 11.36 -0.42
C MET A 1 7.46 10.48 0.66
N ASN A 2 7.85 11.08 1.79
CA ASN A 2 8.50 10.34 2.87
C ASN A 2 7.52 9.98 4.01
N MET A 3 7.98 9.14 4.93
CA MET A 3 7.17 8.64 6.05
C MET A 3 6.74 9.76 7.03
N THR A 4 7.49 10.85 7.14
CA THR A 4 7.14 12.00 8.00
C THR A 4 5.93 12.74 7.43
N GLU A 5 5.95 13.04 6.13
CA GLU A 5 4.82 13.68 5.43
C GLU A 5 3.55 12.82 5.52
N LEU A 6 3.70 11.49 5.36
CA LEU A 6 2.58 10.56 5.49
C LEU A 6 1.97 10.55 6.90
N LYS A 7 2.80 10.66 7.95
CA LYS A 7 2.33 10.80 9.34
C LYS A 7 1.56 12.10 9.56
N GLU A 8 2.01 13.20 8.97
CA GLU A 8 1.33 14.51 9.04
C GLU A 8 -0.05 14.48 8.37
N LEU A 9 -0.22 13.67 7.32
CA LEU A 9 -1.52 13.38 6.70
C LEU A 9 -2.42 12.49 7.57
N GLY A 10 -1.91 11.99 8.70
CA GLY A 10 -2.67 11.22 9.68
C GLY A 10 -2.56 9.71 9.51
N ALA A 11 -1.64 9.17 8.72
CA ALA A 11 -1.50 7.73 8.55
C ALA A 11 -1.12 6.97 9.85
N ILE A 12 -1.49 5.70 9.93
CA ILE A 12 -0.98 4.76 10.94
C ILE A 12 0.33 4.15 10.42
N CYS A 13 1.44 4.85 10.65
CA CYS A 13 2.75 4.39 10.20
C CYS A 13 3.40 3.46 11.24
N LEU A 14 3.49 2.18 10.90
CA LEU A 14 4.07 1.13 11.74
C LEU A 14 5.47 0.78 11.23
N GLU A 15 6.47 0.82 12.12
CA GLU A 15 7.82 0.32 11.79
C GLU A 15 7.91 -1.21 11.89
N ARG A 16 7.13 -1.78 12.80
CA ARG A 16 7.03 -3.22 13.04
C ARG A 16 5.57 -3.60 13.16
N ILE A 17 5.20 -4.73 12.57
CA ILE A 17 3.81 -5.21 12.67
C ILE A 17 3.39 -5.49 14.12
N THR A 18 4.33 -5.88 15.00
CA THR A 18 4.08 -6.09 16.44
C THR A 18 3.56 -4.84 17.14
N ASP A 19 4.07 -3.67 16.78
CA ASP A 19 3.60 -2.39 17.32
C ASP A 19 2.14 -2.12 16.95
N GLY A 20 1.72 -2.60 15.77
CA GLY A 20 0.34 -2.54 15.31
C GLY A 20 -0.59 -3.29 16.24
N PHE A 21 -0.27 -4.55 16.54
CA PHE A 21 -1.07 -5.40 17.43
C PHE A 21 -1.21 -4.83 18.85
N ASP A 22 -0.17 -4.15 19.35
CA ASP A 22 -0.20 -3.56 20.69
C ASP A 22 -1.01 -2.25 20.74
N LYS A 23 -0.84 -1.38 19.74
CA LYS A 23 -1.32 0.00 19.77
C LYS A 23 -2.70 0.19 19.13
N TYR A 24 -3.09 -0.65 18.19
CA TYR A 24 -4.28 -0.46 17.34
C TYR A 24 -5.28 -1.61 17.48
N SER A 25 -6.51 -1.39 17.01
CA SER A 25 -7.40 -2.50 16.66
C SER A 25 -6.89 -3.15 15.38
N TYR A 26 -7.11 -4.44 15.22
CA TYR A 26 -6.72 -5.15 14.00
C TYR A 26 -7.74 -6.19 13.57
N GLU A 27 -7.81 -6.40 12.27
CA GLU A 27 -8.53 -7.50 11.62
C GLU A 27 -7.58 -8.18 10.65
N SER A 28 -7.67 -9.51 10.53
CA SER A 28 -6.99 -10.25 9.47
C SER A 28 -7.96 -10.64 8.39
N ARG A 29 -7.60 -10.41 7.12
CA ARG A 29 -8.39 -10.81 5.96
C ARG A 29 -7.52 -11.46 4.91
N TYR A 30 -7.86 -12.70 4.55
CA TYR A 30 -7.36 -13.31 3.32
C TYR A 30 -8.09 -12.69 2.13
N MET A 31 -7.33 -12.11 1.19
CA MET A 31 -7.89 -11.54 -0.04
C MET A 31 -6.95 -11.83 -1.21
N GLY A 32 -7.52 -12.36 -2.30
CA GLY A 32 -6.81 -12.49 -3.57
C GLY A 32 -6.61 -11.12 -4.25
N SER A 33 -5.83 -11.08 -5.34
CA SER A 33 -5.53 -9.83 -6.04
C SER A 33 -6.78 -9.03 -6.45
N LEU A 34 -7.80 -9.69 -7.04
CA LEU A 34 -9.02 -9.02 -7.49
C LEU A 34 -9.87 -8.53 -6.31
N GLU A 35 -10.04 -9.36 -5.28
CA GLU A 35 -10.82 -9.02 -4.08
C GLU A 35 -10.19 -7.85 -3.32
N ALA A 36 -8.87 -7.86 -3.17
CA ALA A 36 -8.15 -6.75 -2.56
C ALA A 36 -8.30 -5.47 -3.38
N ALA A 37 -8.16 -5.55 -4.71
CA ALA A 37 -8.31 -4.39 -5.59
C ALA A 37 -9.73 -3.80 -5.53
N ASP A 38 -10.76 -4.65 -5.54
CA ASP A 38 -12.16 -4.21 -5.45
C ASP A 38 -12.46 -3.54 -4.12
N GLU A 39 -12.06 -4.14 -2.98
CA GLU A 39 -12.37 -3.60 -1.66
C GLU A 39 -11.58 -2.30 -1.37
N ILE A 40 -10.28 -2.28 -1.66
CA ILE A 40 -9.46 -1.08 -1.50
C ILE A 40 -9.95 0.03 -2.45
N GLY A 41 -10.28 -0.34 -3.69
CA GLY A 41 -10.83 0.57 -4.69
C GLY A 41 -12.13 1.21 -4.23
N ARG A 42 -13.09 0.40 -3.72
CA ARG A 42 -14.35 0.89 -3.16
C ARG A 42 -14.13 1.88 -2.02
N LEU A 43 -13.27 1.55 -1.06
CA LEU A 43 -12.96 2.43 0.08
C LEU A 43 -12.26 3.73 -0.36
N TRP A 44 -11.41 3.66 -1.38
CA TRP A 44 -10.76 4.83 -1.97
C TRP A 44 -11.75 5.72 -2.72
N GLU A 45 -12.71 5.13 -3.43
CA GLU A 45 -13.82 5.85 -4.09
C GLU A 45 -14.76 6.54 -3.11
N GLU A 46 -15.11 5.88 -2.00
CA GLU A 46 -15.93 6.46 -0.93
C GLU A 46 -15.28 7.70 -0.29
N ARG A 47 -13.94 7.80 -0.36
CA ARG A 47 -13.15 8.96 0.08
C ARG A 47 -12.94 10.00 -1.01
N GLY A 48 -13.58 9.86 -2.16
CA GLY A 48 -13.42 10.77 -3.29
C GLY A 48 -12.08 10.65 -4.01
N LYS A 49 -11.48 9.45 -4.02
CA LYS A 49 -10.22 9.13 -4.70
C LYS A 49 -9.01 9.95 -4.19
N THR A 50 -8.98 10.28 -2.90
CA THR A 50 -7.87 11.00 -2.25
C THR A 50 -7.50 10.40 -0.90
N GLY A 51 -6.35 10.78 -0.34
CA GLY A 51 -5.94 10.36 1.01
C GLY A 51 -5.58 8.88 1.14
N VAL A 52 -5.22 8.22 0.03
CA VAL A 52 -4.78 6.83 0.03
C VAL A 52 -3.43 6.73 -0.67
N TYR A 53 -2.51 6.02 -0.04
CA TYR A 53 -1.11 5.89 -0.47
C TYR A 53 -0.67 4.43 -0.35
N ALA A 54 0.27 4.01 -1.17
CA ALA A 54 0.90 2.70 -1.06
C ALA A 54 2.41 2.85 -0.85
N ASP A 55 2.99 2.02 0.02
CA ASP A 55 4.43 1.76 -0.06
C ASP A 55 4.71 0.79 -1.23
N PHE A 56 5.72 1.10 -2.02
CA PHE A 56 6.05 0.37 -3.23
C PHE A 56 7.55 0.45 -3.51
N TYR A 57 8.25 -0.62 -3.15
CA TYR A 57 9.70 -0.69 -3.14
C TYR A 57 10.33 -1.00 -4.51
N TYR A 58 9.57 -0.98 -5.60
CA TYR A 58 10.02 -1.41 -6.93
C TYR A 58 11.31 -0.71 -7.41
N TYR A 59 11.43 0.59 -7.16
CA TYR A 59 12.59 1.38 -7.61
C TYR A 59 13.85 1.14 -6.80
N VAL A 60 13.73 0.58 -5.59
CA VAL A 60 14.87 0.21 -4.74
C VAL A 60 15.23 -1.28 -4.85
N LEU A 61 14.46 -2.06 -5.63
CA LEU A 61 14.80 -3.45 -5.93
C LEU A 61 16.10 -3.56 -6.74
N SER A 62 16.81 -4.67 -6.53
CA SER A 62 17.88 -5.10 -7.45
C SER A 62 17.31 -5.41 -8.84
N ASP A 63 18.16 -5.34 -9.87
CA ASP A 63 17.73 -5.62 -11.24
C ASP A 63 17.14 -7.04 -11.39
N GLU A 64 17.75 -8.05 -10.73
CA GLU A 64 17.23 -9.43 -10.74
C GLU A 64 15.85 -9.54 -10.09
N SER A 65 15.63 -8.86 -8.95
CA SER A 65 14.31 -8.85 -8.29
C SER A 65 13.27 -8.10 -9.13
N ARG A 66 13.68 -7.03 -9.82
CA ARG A 66 12.83 -6.24 -10.68
C ARG A 66 12.37 -7.03 -11.91
N GLU A 67 13.27 -7.79 -12.53
CA GLU A 67 12.92 -8.68 -13.65
C GLU A 67 11.81 -9.68 -13.27
N LYS A 68 11.90 -10.29 -12.08
CA LYS A 68 10.87 -11.22 -11.61
C LYS A 68 9.52 -10.53 -11.33
N VAL A 69 9.55 -9.28 -10.85
CA VAL A 69 8.32 -8.48 -10.70
C VAL A 69 7.73 -8.17 -12.07
N ASP A 70 8.56 -7.77 -13.03
CA ASP A 70 8.15 -7.41 -14.38
C ASP A 70 7.48 -8.58 -15.14
N GLU A 71 7.86 -9.82 -14.87
CA GLU A 71 7.22 -11.02 -15.44
C GLU A 71 5.75 -11.20 -15.02
N ILE A 72 5.34 -10.64 -13.89
CA ILE A 72 3.97 -10.73 -13.36
C ILE A 72 3.10 -9.59 -13.91
N LEU A 73 3.74 -8.49 -14.30
CA LEU A 73 3.07 -7.27 -14.72
C LEU A 73 2.74 -7.29 -16.21
N THR A 74 1.56 -6.78 -16.53
CA THR A 74 1.16 -6.54 -17.92
C THR A 74 2.05 -5.47 -18.56
N ASP A 75 2.10 -5.43 -19.90
CA ASP A 75 2.84 -4.39 -20.62
C ASP A 75 2.41 -2.97 -20.21
N ARG A 76 1.11 -2.77 -19.97
CA ARG A 76 0.54 -1.49 -19.53
C ARG A 76 1.05 -1.10 -18.14
N GLU A 77 1.09 -2.02 -17.20
CA GLU A 77 1.57 -1.77 -15.83
C GLU A 77 3.08 -1.50 -15.83
N ARG A 78 3.86 -2.24 -16.62
CA ARG A 78 5.31 -1.98 -16.78
C ARG A 78 5.59 -0.61 -17.37
N GLU A 79 4.82 -0.21 -18.38
CA GLU A 79 4.95 1.11 -18.97
C GLU A 79 4.59 2.23 -17.98
N TYR A 80 3.54 2.03 -17.17
CA TYR A 80 3.19 2.95 -16.09
C TYR A 80 4.34 3.13 -15.08
N LEU A 81 4.99 2.04 -14.64
CA LEU A 81 6.15 2.12 -13.75
C LEU A 81 7.34 2.85 -14.41
N ARG A 82 7.58 2.63 -15.70
CA ARG A 82 8.61 3.40 -16.43
C ARG A 82 8.32 4.89 -16.44
N GLN A 83 7.06 5.29 -16.59
CA GLN A 83 6.68 6.71 -16.62
C GLN A 83 6.86 7.39 -15.26
N ILE A 84 6.51 6.71 -14.17
CA ILE A 84 6.75 7.21 -12.80
C ILE A 84 8.25 7.37 -12.53
N GLY A 85 9.05 6.36 -12.90
CA GLY A 85 10.50 6.41 -12.73
C GLY A 85 11.19 7.45 -13.62
N ALA A 86 10.77 7.60 -14.87
CA ALA A 86 11.39 8.51 -15.85
C ALA A 86 10.98 9.98 -15.65
N GLY A 87 9.82 10.24 -15.04
CA GLY A 87 9.29 11.59 -14.84
C GLY A 87 10.02 12.43 -13.79
N GLY A 88 11.06 11.90 -13.14
CA GLY A 88 11.75 12.56 -12.03
C GLY A 88 10.84 12.80 -10.81
N GLN A 89 9.67 12.16 -10.77
CA GLN A 89 8.70 12.21 -9.68
C GLN A 89 9.09 11.28 -8.52
N THR A 90 10.22 10.60 -8.66
CA THR A 90 10.83 9.76 -7.64
C THR A 90 12.21 10.32 -7.35
N GLU A 91 12.42 10.80 -6.13
CA GLU A 91 13.78 10.83 -5.61
C GLU A 91 14.26 9.37 -5.48
N LYS A 92 15.58 9.16 -5.49
CA LYS A 92 16.20 7.82 -5.58
C LYS A 92 15.77 6.82 -4.48
N ASP A 93 15.09 7.31 -3.45
CA ASP A 93 14.64 6.58 -2.27
C ASP A 93 13.13 6.74 -1.99
N ASP A 94 12.35 7.33 -2.90
CA ASP A 94 10.89 7.45 -2.75
C ASP A 94 10.23 6.08 -2.85
N ILE A 95 9.61 5.66 -1.75
CA ILE A 95 8.88 4.38 -1.65
C ILE A 95 7.39 4.58 -1.41
N ILE A 96 6.90 5.80 -1.17
CA ILE A 96 5.48 6.07 -0.87
C ILE A 96 4.86 6.89 -2.00
N PHE A 97 3.80 6.34 -2.58
CA PHE A 97 3.13 6.89 -3.76
C PHE A 97 1.65 7.11 -3.48
N PRO A 98 1.04 8.20 -3.97
CA PRO A 98 -0.41 8.33 -3.98
C PRO A 98 -1.03 7.20 -4.79
N LEU A 99 -2.11 6.64 -4.30
CA LEU A 99 -2.80 5.55 -4.97
C LEU A 99 -3.52 6.07 -6.21
N ASP A 100 -3.40 5.32 -7.30
CA ASP A 100 -4.30 5.40 -8.45
C ASP A 100 -4.73 3.99 -8.88
N GLU A 101 -5.61 3.89 -9.88
CA GLU A 101 -6.16 2.63 -10.35
C GLU A 101 -5.08 1.65 -10.86
N THR A 102 -4.03 2.17 -11.52
CA THR A 102 -2.97 1.32 -12.06
C THR A 102 -2.04 0.86 -10.95
N LEU A 103 -1.66 1.75 -10.03
CA LEU A 103 -0.86 1.36 -8.87
C LEU A 103 -1.60 0.36 -7.97
N LEU A 104 -2.90 0.54 -7.77
CA LEU A 104 -3.75 -0.38 -7.01
C LEU A 104 -3.74 -1.80 -7.62
N SER A 105 -3.89 -1.90 -8.93
CA SER A 105 -3.77 -3.18 -9.66
C SER A 105 -2.40 -3.83 -9.43
N ILE A 106 -1.33 -3.04 -9.52
CA ILE A 106 0.06 -3.53 -9.35
C ILE A 106 0.28 -4.06 -7.93
N VAL A 107 0.00 -3.26 -6.89
CA VAL A 107 0.34 -3.63 -5.51
C VAL A 107 -0.49 -4.80 -5.00
N THR A 108 -1.74 -4.95 -5.43
CA THR A 108 -2.60 -6.08 -5.05
C THR A 108 -2.19 -7.37 -5.76
N LYS A 109 -1.79 -7.27 -7.04
CA LYS A 109 -1.26 -8.41 -7.80
C LYS A 109 0.04 -8.94 -7.22
N LEU A 110 0.98 -8.05 -6.91
CA LEU A 110 2.28 -8.43 -6.38
C LEU A 110 2.22 -8.96 -4.94
N ASN A 111 1.33 -8.39 -4.12
CA ASN A 111 1.01 -8.93 -2.79
C ASN A 111 0.50 -10.37 -2.90
N ALA A 112 -0.54 -10.61 -3.72
CA ALA A 112 -1.14 -11.93 -3.88
C ALA A 112 -0.17 -12.96 -4.50
N ALA A 113 0.77 -12.51 -5.34
CA ALA A 113 1.80 -13.37 -5.91
C ALA A 113 2.93 -13.72 -4.93
N GLY A 114 2.98 -13.13 -3.73
CA GLY A 114 4.08 -13.36 -2.80
C GLY A 114 5.38 -12.62 -3.18
N MET A 115 5.31 -11.65 -4.09
CA MET A 115 6.48 -11.18 -4.87
C MET A 115 7.00 -9.82 -4.44
N LEU A 116 6.09 -8.92 -4.09
CA LEU A 116 6.45 -7.65 -3.46
C LEU A 116 5.34 -7.26 -2.50
N PHE A 117 5.71 -7.04 -1.24
CA PHE A 117 4.74 -6.69 -0.21
C PHE A 117 4.56 -5.19 -0.15
N SER A 118 3.30 -4.79 -0.14
CA SER A 118 2.90 -3.40 -0.07
C SER A 118 1.92 -3.17 1.09
N THR A 119 2.16 -2.11 1.82
CA THR A 119 1.30 -1.51 2.83
C THR A 119 0.49 -0.39 2.18
N ILE A 120 -0.82 -0.37 2.44
CA ILE A 120 -1.71 0.68 1.95
C ILE A 120 -2.18 1.52 3.13
N TYR A 121 -2.03 2.83 3.02
CA TYR A 121 -2.35 3.81 4.05
C TYR A 121 -3.56 4.62 3.64
N PHE A 122 -4.65 4.45 4.38
CA PHE A 122 -5.80 5.35 4.34
C PHE A 122 -5.58 6.43 5.40
N THR A 123 -5.26 7.64 4.97
CA THR A 123 -4.96 8.77 5.84
C THR A 123 -6.22 9.51 6.26
N GLY A 124 -6.13 10.35 7.29
CA GLY A 124 -7.28 11.08 7.83
C GLY A 124 -7.26 11.20 9.35
N ALA A 125 -8.38 11.69 9.90
CA ALA A 125 -8.56 11.84 11.34
C ALA A 125 -8.63 10.48 12.06
N ALA A 126 -8.38 10.50 13.37
CA ALA A 126 -8.52 9.31 14.19
C ALA A 126 -9.96 8.79 14.16
N GLY A 127 -10.13 7.49 13.89
CA GLY A 127 -11.41 6.83 13.67
C GLY A 127 -11.77 6.64 12.19
N GLU A 128 -11.14 7.39 11.28
CA GLU A 128 -11.36 7.28 9.84
C GLU A 128 -10.16 6.70 9.09
N ARG A 129 -8.98 6.67 9.71
CA ARG A 129 -7.75 6.15 9.09
C ARG A 129 -7.61 4.63 9.27
N SER A 130 -6.91 3.99 8.34
CA SER A 130 -6.51 2.59 8.48
C SER A 130 -5.21 2.31 7.76
N THR A 131 -4.55 1.22 8.11
CA THR A 131 -3.33 0.76 7.44
C THR A 131 -3.42 -0.72 7.19
N TRP A 132 -3.29 -1.09 5.92
CA TRP A 132 -3.48 -2.43 5.41
C TRP A 132 -2.10 -2.99 5.12
N TRP A 133 -1.59 -3.78 6.06
CA TRP A 133 -0.29 -4.41 5.94
C TRP A 133 -0.41 -5.68 5.11
N GLY A 134 0.17 -5.69 3.91
CA GLY A 134 0.11 -6.81 2.99
C GLY A 134 0.98 -8.00 3.40
N ASN A 135 0.47 -9.19 3.09
CA ASN A 135 1.15 -10.48 3.14
C ASN A 135 1.79 -10.87 4.49
N TYR A 136 1.12 -10.57 5.60
CA TYR A 136 1.45 -11.23 6.86
C TYR A 136 0.71 -12.57 6.91
N LYS A 137 1.45 -13.67 6.69
CA LYS A 137 0.89 -15.03 6.57
C LYS A 137 -0.13 -15.15 5.43
N GLU A 138 0.13 -14.54 4.27
CA GLU A 138 -0.78 -14.55 3.10
C GLU A 138 -2.08 -13.77 3.30
N GLU A 139 -2.16 -12.98 4.37
CA GLU A 139 -3.32 -12.15 4.70
C GLU A 139 -2.95 -10.66 4.73
N TYR A 140 -3.97 -9.81 4.60
CA TYR A 140 -3.90 -8.40 4.96
C TYR A 140 -4.24 -8.23 6.43
N ILE A 141 -3.35 -7.58 7.17
CA ILE A 141 -3.64 -7.11 8.53
C ILE A 141 -4.07 -5.66 8.46
N ILE A 142 -5.32 -5.40 8.79
CA ILE A 142 -5.92 -4.07 8.73
C ILE A 142 -5.89 -3.48 10.13
N PHE A 143 -5.05 -2.48 10.33
CA PHE A 143 -4.96 -1.71 11.56
C PHE A 143 -5.87 -0.48 11.51
N SER A 144 -6.62 -0.25 12.58
CA SER A 144 -7.49 0.92 12.76
C SER A 144 -7.37 1.48 14.18
N ASP A 145 -7.78 2.73 14.39
CA ASP A 145 -7.79 3.30 15.74
C ASP A 145 -8.65 2.45 16.69
N LYS A 146 -8.17 2.25 17.93
CA LYS A 146 -8.98 1.60 18.96
C LYS A 146 -10.23 2.44 19.20
N GLU A 147 -11.38 1.78 19.35
CA GLU A 147 -12.59 2.47 19.81
C GLU A 147 -12.26 3.19 21.13
N LYS A 148 -12.53 4.50 21.17
CA LYS A 148 -12.48 5.22 22.44
C LYS A 148 -13.53 4.57 23.33
N ARG A 149 -13.10 3.90 24.40
CA ARG A 149 -14.00 3.54 25.50
C ARG A 149 -14.53 4.86 26.05
N VAL A 150 -15.79 5.17 25.72
CA VAL A 150 -16.56 6.28 26.29
C VAL A 150 -16.87 5.96 27.74
#